data_AF-A0A384J638-F1
#
_entry.id   AF-A0A384J638-F1
#
_cell.length_a   1.000
_cell.length_b   1.000
_cell.length_c   1.000
_cell.angle_alpha   90.00
_cell.angle_beta   90.00
_cell.angle_gamma   90.00
#
_symmetry.space_group_name_H-M   'P 1'
#
loop_
_entity.id
_entity.type
_entity.pdbx_description
1 polymer ?
#
loop_
_entity_poly.entity_id
_entity_poly.type
_entity_poly.pdbx_seq_one_letter_code
_entity_poly.pdbx_strand_id
1 'polypeptide(L)'
;MKTTSGLVLATLAASVSAVPFNHAYGSYNGGHVRPTWSPPSASSDAAPENTASSTSASAVAATSVASSVVAASSVVVASSAVVLAASAASPTVYMCGDSTMALGGGGTGTQGWGVYLPYSLTIPVVNDAKAGRSARSYTDENRFGAVIDTIKSGDIVIIEFGHNDGGSLTPTDNLRSDCVGAGNETCTTDAGVVVQTYPTYLTNATELMTAKGAHVIISSPTPDNTCETGTCSYTSPRFTGYGEIVVENVGSMASFIDHGTYLANQYAILGAATVDTYYPNDHTHTSPIAADLVAGVFVKGVLCAGSSNPLYSYIKNSTDSVVGTCI
;
A
#
# COMPACT_ATOMS: atom_id res chain seq x y z
N MET A 1 -19.80 41.76 61.18
CA MET A 1 -18.93 40.59 61.46
C MET A 1 -18.67 39.85 60.14
N LYS A 2 -17.38 39.59 59.85
CA LYS A 2 -16.79 38.64 58.87
C LYS A 2 -17.06 38.90 57.37
N THR A 3 -16.12 39.43 56.56
CA THR A 3 -14.95 38.80 55.87
C THR A 3 -15.31 37.49 55.17
N THR A 4 -15.12 37.30 53.85
CA THR A 4 -13.84 37.17 53.11
C THR A 4 -14.08 37.29 51.59
N SER A 5 -13.33 38.12 50.86
CA SER A 5 -12.15 37.79 50.02
C SER A 5 -12.38 36.70 48.96
N GLY A 6 -12.60 37.14 47.71
CA GLY A 6 -12.61 36.31 46.50
C GLY A 6 -11.52 36.78 45.52
N LEU A 7 -10.69 35.82 45.13
CA LEU A 7 -9.39 35.91 44.48
C LEU A 7 -9.45 36.47 43.04
N VAL A 8 -8.53 37.38 42.72
CA VAL A 8 -8.20 37.82 41.36
C VAL A 8 -7.36 36.72 40.69
N LEU A 9 -7.82 36.19 39.56
CA LEU A 9 -6.98 35.39 38.66
C LEU A 9 -6.89 36.08 37.30
N ALA A 10 -5.69 36.58 37.02
CA ALA A 10 -5.32 37.24 35.78
C ALA A 10 -5.40 36.25 34.61
N THR A 11 -6.10 36.65 33.55
CA THR A 11 -6.12 35.96 32.26
C THR A 11 -4.85 36.36 31.50
N LEU A 12 -3.90 35.43 31.39
CA LEU A 12 -2.72 35.62 30.54
C LEU A 12 -3.13 35.34 29.09
N ALA A 13 -3.10 36.38 28.26
CA ALA A 13 -3.26 36.29 26.82
C ALA A 13 -2.02 35.61 26.21
N ALA A 14 -2.23 34.53 25.44
CA ALA A 14 -1.25 34.03 24.48
C ALA A 14 -1.80 34.30 23.07
N SER A 15 -1.24 35.34 22.44
CA SER A 15 -1.42 35.68 21.04
C SER A 15 -0.78 34.61 20.16
N VAL A 16 -1.59 33.83 19.44
CA VAL A 16 -1.13 33.04 18.30
C VAL A 16 -1.36 33.90 17.06
N SER A 17 -0.28 34.41 16.48
CA SER A 17 -0.30 35.07 15.18
C SER A 17 -0.83 34.11 14.12
N ALA A 18 -1.97 34.45 13.54
CA ALA A 18 -2.44 33.87 12.30
C ALA A 18 -1.51 34.33 11.16
N VAL A 19 -0.85 33.39 10.49
CA VAL A 19 -0.17 33.64 9.21
C VAL A 19 -1.23 33.56 8.12
N PRO A 20 -1.49 34.62 7.33
CA PRO A 20 -2.49 34.57 6.28
C PRO A 20 -1.95 33.79 5.07
N PHE A 21 -2.60 32.67 4.75
CA PHE A 21 -2.42 32.00 3.46
C PHE A 21 -3.17 32.79 2.39
N ASN A 22 -2.42 33.50 1.55
CA ASN A 22 -2.96 34.29 0.46
C ASN A 22 -3.16 33.37 -0.76
N HIS A 23 -4.41 33.14 -1.15
CA HIS A 23 -4.76 32.47 -2.40
C HIS A 23 -4.60 33.46 -3.56
N ALA A 24 -3.68 33.17 -4.48
CA ALA A 24 -3.65 33.78 -5.80
C ALA A 24 -3.72 32.67 -6.84
N TYR A 25 -4.90 32.53 -7.47
CA TYR A 25 -5.08 31.73 -8.67
C TYR A 25 -4.37 32.44 -9.83
N GLY A 26 -3.24 31.88 -10.27
CA GLY A 26 -2.56 32.24 -11.50
C GLY A 26 -2.95 31.28 -12.63
N SER A 27 -3.65 31.80 -13.63
CA SER A 27 -3.87 31.15 -14.93
C SER A 27 -2.53 30.80 -15.58
N TYR A 28 -2.26 29.51 -15.81
CA TYR A 28 -1.16 29.07 -16.66
C TYR A 28 -1.68 28.45 -17.95
N ASN A 29 -1.49 29.20 -19.02
CA ASN A 29 -1.57 28.77 -20.41
C ASN A 29 -0.11 28.47 -20.82
N GLY A 30 0.19 27.24 -21.25
CA GLY A 30 1.56 26.89 -21.64
C GLY A 30 1.70 25.41 -21.94
N GLY A 31 1.66 25.05 -23.22
CA GLY A 31 1.90 23.70 -23.70
C GLY A 31 3.23 23.14 -23.19
N HIS A 32 3.19 21.91 -22.71
CA HIS A 32 4.38 21.10 -22.45
C HIS A 32 4.22 19.78 -23.21
N VAL A 33 5.20 19.54 -24.07
CA VAL A 33 5.39 18.29 -24.80
C VAL A 33 5.67 17.19 -23.78
N ARG A 34 4.87 16.12 -23.78
CA ARG A 34 5.03 14.98 -22.88
C ARG A 34 6.24 14.13 -23.31
N PRO A 35 7.12 13.70 -22.40
CA PRO A 35 8.11 12.69 -22.72
C PRO A 35 7.43 11.31 -22.75
N THR A 36 7.55 10.62 -23.88
CA THR A 36 7.21 9.20 -24.02
C THR A 36 8.31 8.37 -23.36
N TRP A 37 7.95 7.54 -22.38
CA TRP A 37 8.85 6.56 -21.78
C TRP A 37 8.74 5.23 -22.54
N SER A 38 9.88 4.66 -22.92
CA SER A 38 10.01 3.33 -23.54
C SER A 38 10.96 2.45 -22.70
N PRO A 39 10.64 1.17 -22.43
CA PRO A 39 11.52 0.28 -21.68
C PRO A 39 12.67 -0.30 -22.54
N PRO A 40 13.81 -0.68 -21.95
CA PRO A 40 14.95 -1.25 -22.67
C PRO A 40 14.76 -2.74 -23.01
N SER A 41 15.16 -3.12 -24.23
CA SER A 41 15.18 -4.49 -24.75
C SER A 41 16.39 -5.29 -24.25
N ALA A 42 16.16 -6.52 -23.80
CA ALA A 42 17.20 -7.49 -23.44
C ALA A 42 17.91 -8.06 -24.68
N SER A 43 19.24 -8.02 -24.71
CA SER A 43 20.08 -8.70 -25.70
C SER A 43 20.70 -9.96 -25.08
N SER A 44 20.36 -11.13 -25.65
CA SER A 44 20.95 -12.43 -25.34
C SER A 44 22.13 -12.70 -26.27
N ASP A 45 23.36 -12.70 -25.74
CA ASP A 45 24.53 -13.24 -26.45
C ASP A 45 24.82 -14.67 -25.99
N ALA A 46 24.75 -15.58 -26.95
CA ALA A 46 25.09 -16.99 -26.82
C ALA A 46 26.61 -17.20 -26.95
N ALA A 47 27.17 -18.08 -26.13
CA ALA A 47 28.54 -18.58 -26.26
C ALA A 47 28.56 -19.88 -27.10
N PRO A 48 29.56 -20.11 -27.97
CA PRO A 48 29.64 -21.33 -28.76
C PRO A 48 30.39 -22.46 -28.04
N GLU A 49 29.91 -23.66 -28.31
CA GLU A 49 30.49 -24.96 -27.98
C GLU A 49 31.83 -25.19 -28.70
N ASN A 50 32.71 -25.98 -28.07
CA ASN A 50 33.87 -26.54 -28.76
C ASN A 50 33.98 -28.04 -28.47
N THR A 51 33.82 -28.84 -29.53
CA THR A 51 34.00 -30.29 -29.58
C THR A 51 35.45 -30.66 -29.87
N ALA A 52 36.03 -31.62 -29.14
CA ALA A 52 37.03 -32.54 -29.68
C ALA A 52 37.17 -33.78 -28.77
N SER A 53 37.22 -34.95 -29.39
CA SER A 53 37.28 -36.28 -28.78
C SER A 53 38.69 -36.90 -28.82
N SER A 54 38.96 -37.79 -27.85
CA SER A 54 39.81 -39.02 -27.89
C SER A 54 41.31 -38.87 -28.25
N THR A 55 42.30 -39.57 -27.68
CA THR A 55 42.44 -41.02 -27.42
C THR A 55 43.60 -41.34 -26.43
N SER A 56 43.47 -42.53 -25.80
CA SER A 56 44.47 -43.55 -25.44
C SER A 56 45.69 -43.28 -24.54
N ALA A 57 45.80 -44.17 -23.55
CA ALA A 57 46.84 -44.34 -22.56
C ALA A 57 48.19 -44.86 -23.08
N SER A 58 49.26 -44.54 -22.34
CA SER A 58 50.39 -45.44 -22.12
C SER A 58 51.10 -45.06 -20.82
N ALA A 59 51.35 -46.09 -19.99
CA ALA A 59 52.02 -46.02 -18.71
C ALA A 59 53.49 -46.34 -18.87
N VAL A 60 54.41 -45.57 -18.26
CA VAL A 60 55.71 -46.10 -17.83
C VAL A 60 56.30 -45.28 -16.67
N ALA A 61 56.72 -46.02 -15.64
CA ALA A 61 57.82 -45.83 -14.69
C ALA A 61 57.94 -44.54 -13.87
N ALA A 62 57.86 -44.77 -12.55
CA ALA A 62 58.30 -43.89 -11.48
C ALA A 62 59.81 -43.60 -11.56
N THR A 63 60.19 -42.35 -11.28
CA THR A 63 61.50 -42.03 -10.70
C THR A 63 61.31 -40.88 -9.72
N SER A 64 61.63 -41.14 -8.46
CA SER A 64 61.54 -40.22 -7.34
C SER A 64 62.58 -39.11 -7.44
N VAL A 65 62.15 -37.85 -7.46
CA VAL A 65 63.02 -36.69 -7.23
C VAL A 65 62.44 -35.92 -6.05
N ALA A 66 63.09 -36.01 -4.89
CA ALA A 66 62.75 -35.23 -3.72
C ALA A 66 63.01 -33.75 -4.03
N SER A 67 61.95 -32.96 -4.15
CA SER A 67 62.02 -31.50 -4.23
C SER A 67 61.60 -30.92 -2.89
N SER A 68 62.53 -30.21 -2.26
CA SER A 68 62.34 -29.44 -1.03
C SER A 68 61.30 -28.34 -1.25
N VAL A 69 60.17 -28.43 -0.55
CA VAL A 69 59.17 -27.36 -0.44
C VAL A 69 59.72 -26.25 0.47
N VAL A 70 60.06 -25.10 -0.11
CA VAL A 70 60.15 -23.83 0.60
C VAL A 70 58.72 -23.32 0.80
N ALA A 71 58.22 -23.44 2.03
CA ALA A 71 56.94 -22.86 2.41
C ALA A 71 57.08 -21.33 2.49
N ALA A 72 56.58 -20.62 1.48
CA ALA A 72 56.36 -19.18 1.58
C ALA A 72 55.12 -18.94 2.45
N SER A 73 55.31 -18.42 3.65
CA SER A 73 54.21 -18.04 4.55
C SER A 73 53.52 -16.80 4.02
N SER A 74 52.35 -16.98 3.39
CA SER A 74 51.44 -15.88 3.05
C SER A 74 50.81 -15.35 4.33
N VAL A 75 51.16 -14.13 4.74
CA VAL A 75 50.45 -13.42 5.82
C VAL A 75 49.11 -12.97 5.28
N VAL A 76 48.04 -13.71 5.60
CA VAL A 76 46.67 -13.30 5.30
C VAL A 76 46.28 -12.23 6.31
N VAL A 77 46.31 -10.96 5.90
CA VAL A 77 45.75 -9.86 6.71
C VAL A 77 44.23 -9.95 6.60
N ALA A 78 43.61 -10.63 7.57
CA ALA A 78 42.16 -10.66 7.71
C ALA A 78 41.67 -9.24 8.04
N SER A 79 41.18 -8.53 7.03
CA SER A 79 40.49 -7.26 7.21
C SER A 79 39.14 -7.56 7.84
N SER A 80 39.02 -7.40 9.17
CA SER A 80 37.74 -7.47 9.87
C SER A 80 36.86 -6.30 9.40
N ALA A 81 35.98 -6.55 8.43
CA ALA A 81 34.91 -5.63 8.10
C ALA A 81 33.97 -5.55 9.31
N VAL A 82 34.05 -4.45 10.05
CA VAL A 82 33.05 -4.11 11.06
C VAL A 82 31.78 -3.78 10.29
N VAL A 83 30.88 -4.75 10.17
CA VAL A 83 29.51 -4.50 9.72
C VAL A 83 28.86 -3.69 10.83
N LEU A 84 28.81 -2.36 10.68
CA LEU A 84 27.90 -1.55 11.47
C LEU A 84 26.50 -2.02 11.10
N ALA A 85 25.87 -2.81 11.97
CA ALA A 85 24.45 -3.03 11.91
C ALA A 85 23.79 -1.66 12.05
N ALA A 86 23.36 -1.08 10.92
CA ALA A 86 22.50 0.09 10.95
C ALA A 86 21.31 -0.29 11.83
N SER A 87 21.12 0.44 12.93
CA SER A 87 19.90 0.36 13.71
C SER A 87 18.75 0.62 12.75
N ALA A 88 18.05 -0.44 12.33
CA ALA A 88 16.91 -0.31 11.44
C ALA A 88 15.93 0.66 12.13
N ALA A 89 15.73 1.83 11.53
CA ALA A 89 14.73 2.76 12.02
C ALA A 89 13.38 2.02 12.02
N SER A 90 12.57 2.24 13.06
CA SER A 90 11.23 1.66 13.11
C SER A 90 10.46 2.02 11.84
N PRO A 91 9.83 1.04 11.15
CA PRO A 91 9.06 1.30 9.94
C PRO A 91 7.96 2.35 10.15
N THR A 92 7.62 3.06 9.09
CA THR A 92 6.39 3.84 8.99
C THR A 92 5.39 3.14 8.09
N VAL A 93 4.12 3.16 8.47
CA VAL A 93 3.01 2.70 7.61
C VAL A 93 2.50 3.88 6.81
N TYR A 94 2.42 3.76 5.48
CA TYR A 94 1.76 4.72 4.61
C TYR A 94 0.47 4.11 4.07
N MET A 95 -0.59 4.91 3.96
CA MET A 95 -1.89 4.44 3.48
C MET A 95 -2.31 5.21 2.24
N CYS A 96 -2.53 4.50 1.14
CA CYS A 96 -3.02 5.03 -0.13
C CYS A 96 -4.42 4.46 -0.39
N GLY A 97 -5.42 5.32 -0.44
CA GLY A 97 -6.79 4.89 -0.68
C GLY A 97 -7.74 6.04 -0.93
N ASP A 98 -9.03 5.75 -0.82
CA ASP A 98 -10.12 6.68 -1.12
C ASP A 98 -10.82 7.26 0.13
N SER A 99 -12.08 7.71 -0.02
CA SER A 99 -12.86 8.29 1.08
C SER A 99 -13.12 7.31 2.21
N THR A 100 -13.21 6.01 1.93
CA THR A 100 -13.45 4.99 2.97
C THR A 100 -12.26 4.82 3.91
N MET A 101 -11.07 5.27 3.50
CA MET A 101 -9.82 5.24 4.28
C MET A 101 -9.40 6.64 4.78
N ALA A 102 -9.75 7.71 4.05
CA ALA A 102 -9.26 9.06 4.28
C ALA A 102 -9.83 9.77 5.52
N LEU A 103 -9.03 10.68 6.09
CA LEU A 103 -9.52 11.64 7.08
C LEU A 103 -10.69 12.48 6.51
N GLY A 104 -11.78 12.50 7.26
CA GLY A 104 -13.02 13.20 6.91
C GLY A 104 -14.00 12.37 6.07
N GLY A 105 -13.66 11.12 5.72
CA GLY A 105 -14.57 10.21 5.03
C GLY A 105 -15.08 10.78 3.69
N GLY A 106 -16.39 10.65 3.47
CA GLY A 106 -17.16 11.31 2.41
C GLY A 106 -17.68 12.71 2.77
N GLY A 107 -17.32 13.25 3.94
CA GLY A 107 -17.78 14.54 4.44
C GLY A 107 -18.50 14.45 5.78
N THR A 108 -19.38 15.41 6.05
CA THR A 108 -20.02 15.62 7.35
C THR A 108 -20.60 14.34 7.95
N GLY A 109 -20.19 14.00 9.17
CA GLY A 109 -20.71 12.85 9.92
C GLY A 109 -20.10 11.50 9.53
N THR A 110 -19.14 11.47 8.60
CA THR A 110 -18.43 10.25 8.16
C THR A 110 -16.94 10.30 8.52
N GLN A 111 -16.27 9.17 8.47
CA GLN A 111 -14.83 9.06 8.70
C GLN A 111 -14.25 7.88 7.93
N GLY A 112 -12.99 7.97 7.49
CA GLY A 112 -12.30 6.83 6.90
C GLY A 112 -11.62 5.95 7.95
N TRP A 113 -11.54 4.64 7.68
CA TRP A 113 -11.01 3.65 8.60
C TRP A 113 -9.52 3.86 8.92
N GLY A 114 -8.75 4.44 7.99
CA GLY A 114 -7.32 4.71 8.19
C GLY A 114 -7.04 5.70 9.33
N VAL A 115 -8.03 6.46 9.78
CA VAL A 115 -7.92 7.32 10.97
C VAL A 115 -7.79 6.50 12.28
N TYR A 116 -8.30 5.27 12.29
CA TYR A 116 -8.33 4.43 13.49
C TYR A 116 -7.21 3.39 13.53
N LEU A 117 -6.62 3.04 12.37
CA LEU A 117 -5.50 2.11 12.31
C LEU A 117 -4.33 2.44 13.27
N PRO A 118 -3.92 3.71 13.50
CA PRO A 118 -2.83 4.03 14.43
C PRO A 118 -3.06 3.53 15.86
N TYR A 119 -4.32 3.39 16.28
CA TYR A 119 -4.64 2.89 17.62
C TYR A 119 -4.29 1.41 17.79
N SER A 120 -4.23 0.65 16.71
CA SER A 120 -3.91 -0.79 16.70
C SER A 120 -2.42 -1.11 16.50
N LEU A 121 -1.60 -0.10 16.17
CA LEU A 121 -0.20 -0.31 15.77
C LEU A 121 0.82 0.29 16.75
N THR A 122 1.99 -0.35 16.84
CA THR A 122 3.16 0.10 17.64
C THR A 122 4.12 1.01 16.85
N ILE A 123 3.85 1.24 15.57
CA ILE A 123 4.65 2.06 14.65
C ILE A 123 3.82 3.22 14.09
N PRO A 124 4.46 4.32 13.63
CA PRO A 124 3.75 5.47 13.09
C PRO A 124 2.99 5.13 11.80
N VAL A 125 1.91 5.88 11.57
CA VAL A 125 1.05 5.77 10.39
C VAL A 125 0.90 7.15 9.74
N VAL A 126 1.04 7.21 8.43
CA VAL A 126 0.75 8.37 7.58
C VAL A 126 -0.41 7.99 6.66
N ASN A 127 -1.56 8.65 6.85
CA ASN A 127 -2.75 8.40 6.05
C ASN A 127 -2.80 9.41 4.88
N ASP A 128 -2.33 8.98 3.72
CA ASP A 128 -2.32 9.75 2.47
C ASP A 128 -3.56 9.50 1.60
N ALA A 129 -4.52 8.71 2.10
CA ALA A 129 -5.76 8.45 1.39
C ALA A 129 -6.54 9.73 1.10
N LYS A 130 -7.21 9.76 -0.05
CA LYS A 130 -7.92 10.95 -0.51
C LYS A 130 -9.29 10.62 -1.08
N ALA A 131 -10.30 11.26 -0.51
CA ALA A 131 -11.68 11.14 -0.97
C ALA A 131 -11.83 11.30 -2.50
N GLY A 132 -12.62 10.38 -3.08
CA GLY A 132 -12.98 10.34 -4.48
C GLY A 132 -11.86 9.92 -5.44
N ARG A 133 -10.74 9.36 -4.95
CA ARG A 133 -9.67 8.84 -5.80
C ARG A 133 -9.89 7.36 -6.11
N SER A 134 -9.45 6.99 -7.29
CA SER A 134 -9.29 5.64 -7.86
C SER A 134 -7.80 5.38 -8.07
N ALA A 135 -7.42 4.16 -8.44
CA ALA A 135 -6.05 3.82 -8.86
C ALA A 135 -5.55 4.77 -9.96
N ARG A 136 -6.36 5.01 -11.01
CA ARG A 136 -6.07 6.02 -12.04
C ARG A 136 -5.88 7.42 -11.48
N SER A 137 -6.90 7.97 -10.83
CA SER A 137 -6.86 9.40 -10.46
C SER A 137 -5.82 9.69 -9.37
N TYR A 138 -5.52 8.72 -8.49
CA TYR A 138 -4.43 8.82 -7.53
C TYR A 138 -3.07 8.84 -8.24
N THR A 139 -2.92 8.07 -9.32
CA THR A 139 -1.74 8.08 -10.20
C THR A 139 -1.63 9.38 -11.00
N ASP A 140 -2.70 9.82 -11.66
CA ASP A 140 -2.74 11.02 -12.49
C ASP A 140 -2.42 12.30 -11.69
N GLU A 141 -2.77 12.32 -10.41
CA GLU A 141 -2.45 13.40 -9.47
C GLU A 141 -1.05 13.27 -8.82
N ASN A 142 -0.24 12.30 -9.26
CA ASN A 142 1.09 12.00 -8.74
C ASN A 142 1.14 11.75 -7.22
N ARG A 143 0.06 11.21 -6.63
CA ARG A 143 0.01 10.95 -5.19
C ARG A 143 0.85 9.75 -4.79
N PHE A 144 0.90 8.72 -5.63
CA PHE A 144 1.85 7.63 -5.45
C PHE A 144 3.29 8.14 -5.47
N GLY A 145 3.63 9.04 -6.40
CA GLY A 145 4.95 9.68 -6.46
C GLY A 145 5.30 10.39 -5.15
N ALA A 146 4.36 11.16 -4.59
CA ALA A 146 4.57 11.84 -3.31
C ALA A 146 4.86 10.85 -2.15
N VAL A 147 4.16 9.73 -2.07
CA VAL A 147 4.43 8.68 -1.08
C VAL A 147 5.80 8.03 -1.34
N ILE A 148 6.06 7.63 -2.59
CA ILE A 148 7.33 7.02 -3.02
C ILE A 148 8.53 7.91 -2.67
N ASP A 149 8.41 9.24 -2.73
CA ASP A 149 9.49 10.16 -2.38
C ASP A 149 9.82 10.16 -0.87
N THR A 150 8.91 9.70 -0.02
CA THR A 150 9.07 9.69 1.45
C THR A 150 9.44 8.32 2.03
N ILE A 151 9.01 7.22 1.40
CA ILE A 151 9.27 5.87 1.89
C ILE A 151 10.76 5.53 1.94
N LYS A 152 11.11 4.72 2.94
CA LYS A 152 12.44 4.15 3.17
C LYS A 152 12.35 2.63 3.15
N SER A 153 13.50 1.99 2.99
CA SER A 153 13.58 0.53 3.10
C SER A 153 13.08 0.07 4.48
N GLY A 154 12.20 -0.92 4.49
CA GLY A 154 11.54 -1.45 5.68
C GLY A 154 10.17 -0.82 5.98
N ASP A 155 9.81 0.30 5.36
CA ASP A 155 8.46 0.88 5.49
C ASP A 155 7.39 -0.05 4.91
N ILE A 156 6.15 0.16 5.33
CA ILE A 156 4.99 -0.63 4.90
C ILE A 156 4.01 0.31 4.19
N VAL A 157 3.51 -0.06 3.03
CA VAL A 157 2.46 0.70 2.33
C VAL A 157 1.20 -0.16 2.23
N ILE A 158 0.06 0.39 2.65
CA ILE A 158 -1.26 -0.22 2.45
C ILE A 158 -1.91 0.52 1.29
N ILE A 159 -2.36 -0.23 0.27
CA ILE A 159 -3.08 0.31 -0.89
C ILE A 159 -4.48 -0.32 -0.93
N GLU A 160 -5.52 0.50 -0.93
CA GLU A 160 -6.92 0.06 -1.02
C GLU A 160 -7.73 0.99 -1.93
N PHE A 161 -8.16 0.48 -3.09
CA PHE A 161 -8.99 1.19 -4.06
C PHE A 161 -10.06 0.25 -4.61
N GLY A 162 -11.03 0.81 -5.34
CA GLY A 162 -12.11 0.04 -5.98
C GLY A 162 -13.45 0.78 -6.02
N HIS A 163 -13.73 1.67 -5.05
CA HIS A 163 -15.01 2.40 -4.99
C HIS A 163 -15.19 3.39 -6.13
N ASN A 164 -14.10 4.02 -6.58
CA ASN A 164 -14.13 5.09 -7.60
C ASN A 164 -13.63 4.63 -8.97
N ASP A 165 -13.20 3.38 -9.07
CA ASP A 165 -12.45 2.80 -10.19
C ASP A 165 -13.40 2.30 -11.31
N GLY A 166 -14.68 2.15 -10.99
CA GLY A 166 -15.75 1.84 -11.93
C GLY A 166 -16.26 3.05 -12.71
N GLY A 167 -17.24 2.80 -13.59
CA GLY A 167 -17.88 3.82 -14.43
C GLY A 167 -17.65 3.56 -15.92
N SER A 168 -17.82 4.60 -16.73
CA SER A 168 -17.62 4.55 -18.18
C SER A 168 -16.63 5.62 -18.61
N LEU A 169 -15.83 5.31 -19.64
CA LEU A 169 -14.95 6.27 -20.29
C LEU A 169 -15.64 7.01 -21.45
N THR A 170 -16.78 6.49 -21.91
CA THR A 170 -17.56 7.05 -23.03
C THR A 170 -19.07 7.04 -22.71
N PRO A 171 -19.85 8.04 -23.18
CA PRO A 171 -19.40 9.27 -23.84
C PRO A 171 -18.82 10.30 -22.86
N THR A 172 -18.72 9.99 -21.57
CA THR A 172 -18.27 10.93 -20.54
C THR A 172 -17.33 10.24 -19.57
N ASP A 173 -16.07 10.69 -19.57
CA ASP A 173 -15.05 10.26 -18.62
C ASP A 173 -15.18 11.05 -17.31
N ASN A 174 -15.37 10.36 -16.19
CA ASN A 174 -15.43 10.96 -14.86
C ASN A 174 -14.03 11.23 -14.26
N LEU A 175 -12.96 10.96 -15.03
CA LEU A 175 -11.55 11.10 -14.68
C LEU A 175 -11.06 10.14 -13.60
N ARG A 176 -11.84 9.10 -13.27
CA ARG A 176 -11.54 8.13 -12.22
C ARG A 176 -11.61 6.70 -12.73
N SER A 177 -12.57 6.40 -13.61
CA SER A 177 -12.74 5.08 -14.19
C SER A 177 -11.44 4.59 -14.81
N ASP A 178 -11.05 3.36 -14.45
CA ASP A 178 -9.95 2.66 -15.08
C ASP A 178 -10.40 2.00 -16.39
N CYS A 179 -9.44 1.55 -17.19
CA CYS A 179 -9.74 0.65 -18.29
C CYS A 179 -10.17 -0.72 -17.74
N VAL A 180 -11.21 -1.31 -18.33
CA VAL A 180 -11.62 -2.67 -17.99
C VAL A 180 -10.61 -3.65 -18.56
N GLY A 181 -10.02 -4.48 -17.71
CA GLY A 181 -9.02 -5.46 -18.09
C GLY A 181 -8.25 -5.95 -16.86
N ALA A 182 -7.70 -7.15 -16.95
CA ALA A 182 -6.94 -7.79 -15.86
C ALA A 182 -5.43 -7.80 -16.12
N GLY A 183 -4.99 -7.33 -17.30
CA GLY A 183 -3.59 -7.28 -17.71
C GLY A 183 -3.19 -5.86 -18.11
N ASN A 184 -2.47 -5.74 -19.22
CA ASN A 184 -1.91 -4.49 -19.74
C ASN A 184 -2.79 -3.83 -20.82
N GLU A 185 -4.09 -4.10 -20.81
CA GLU A 185 -5.03 -3.46 -21.73
C GLU A 185 -5.02 -1.94 -21.56
N THR A 186 -5.34 -1.24 -22.64
CA THR A 186 -5.52 0.21 -22.61
C THR A 186 -6.84 0.58 -23.24
N CYS A 187 -7.45 1.61 -22.68
CA CYS A 187 -8.66 2.22 -23.22
C CYS A 187 -8.33 3.65 -23.65
N THR A 188 -9.07 4.20 -24.60
CA THR A 188 -8.94 5.60 -25.02
C THR A 188 -10.27 6.31 -24.80
N THR A 189 -10.24 7.44 -24.09
CA THR A 189 -11.42 8.29 -23.89
C THR A 189 -11.78 9.06 -25.17
N ASP A 190 -12.96 9.65 -25.23
CA ASP A 190 -13.34 10.53 -26.36
C ASP A 190 -12.42 11.76 -26.51
N ALA A 191 -11.75 12.16 -25.42
CA ALA A 191 -10.74 13.22 -25.41
C ALA A 191 -9.34 12.74 -25.87
N GLY A 192 -9.20 11.47 -26.27
CA GLY A 192 -7.92 10.89 -26.72
C GLY A 192 -6.96 10.54 -25.59
N VAL A 193 -7.41 10.51 -24.33
CA VAL A 193 -6.58 10.12 -23.18
C VAL A 193 -6.50 8.60 -23.09
N VAL A 194 -5.28 8.06 -23.07
CA VAL A 194 -5.02 6.63 -22.82
C VAL A 194 -5.14 6.35 -21.33
N VAL A 195 -5.94 5.35 -20.99
CA VAL A 195 -6.24 4.92 -19.63
C VAL A 195 -5.79 3.48 -19.45
N GLN A 196 -5.03 3.20 -18.39
CA GLN A 196 -4.56 1.86 -18.03
C GLN A 196 -5.60 1.08 -17.22
N THR A 197 -5.39 -0.22 -17.06
CA THR A 197 -6.19 -1.05 -16.15
C THR A 197 -5.85 -0.81 -14.68
N TYR A 198 -6.76 -1.19 -13.79
CA TYR A 198 -6.54 -1.19 -12.34
C TYR A 198 -5.28 -1.99 -11.94
N PRO A 199 -5.07 -3.26 -12.39
CA PRO A 199 -3.83 -3.97 -12.09
C PRO A 199 -2.59 -3.25 -12.59
N THR A 200 -2.63 -2.62 -13.77
CA THR A 200 -1.47 -1.92 -14.33
C THR A 200 -1.09 -0.70 -13.47
N TYR A 201 -2.05 0.12 -13.06
CA TYR A 201 -1.75 1.27 -12.19
C TYR A 201 -1.12 0.83 -10.87
N LEU A 202 -1.73 -0.15 -10.19
CA LEU A 202 -1.26 -0.57 -8.88
C LEU A 202 0.02 -1.40 -8.95
N THR A 203 0.23 -2.22 -9.98
CA THR A 203 1.49 -2.94 -10.20
C THR A 203 2.63 -1.94 -10.35
N ASN A 204 2.49 -0.94 -11.23
CA ASN A 204 3.52 0.08 -11.44
C ASN A 204 3.87 0.84 -10.15
N ALA A 205 2.86 1.28 -9.38
CA ALA A 205 3.09 1.96 -8.11
C ALA A 205 3.80 1.06 -7.09
N THR A 206 3.37 -0.20 -7.00
CA THR A 206 3.90 -1.18 -6.05
C THR A 206 5.34 -1.58 -6.38
N GLU A 207 5.67 -1.79 -7.65
CA GLU A 207 7.06 -2.05 -8.09
C GLU A 207 8.00 -0.90 -7.71
N LEU A 208 7.56 0.36 -7.89
CA LEU A 208 8.35 1.52 -7.48
C LEU A 208 8.55 1.60 -5.96
N MET A 209 7.53 1.23 -5.17
CA MET A 209 7.63 1.20 -3.71
C MET A 209 8.56 0.09 -3.23
N THR A 210 8.41 -1.11 -3.78
CA THR A 210 9.23 -2.28 -3.43
C THR A 210 10.68 -2.14 -3.90
N ALA A 211 10.93 -1.41 -4.99
CA ALA A 211 12.28 -1.02 -5.42
C ALA A 211 13.00 -0.12 -4.39
N LYS A 212 12.26 0.62 -3.56
CA LYS A 212 12.81 1.34 -2.39
C LYS A 212 12.95 0.47 -1.14
N GLY A 213 12.62 -0.81 -1.24
CA GLY A 213 12.66 -1.78 -0.15
C GLY A 213 11.51 -1.67 0.84
N ALA A 214 10.40 -1.02 0.46
CA ALA A 214 9.17 -1.05 1.24
C ALA A 214 8.40 -2.36 0.98
N HIS A 215 7.69 -2.86 1.99
CA HIS A 215 6.69 -3.91 1.80
C HIS A 215 5.34 -3.30 1.46
N VAL A 216 4.56 -3.95 0.60
CA VAL A 216 3.24 -3.45 0.21
C VAL A 216 2.15 -4.46 0.56
N ILE A 217 1.06 -3.95 1.11
CA ILE A 217 -0.17 -4.70 1.38
C ILE A 217 -1.23 -4.15 0.41
N ILE A 218 -1.63 -4.97 -0.54
CA ILE A 218 -2.82 -4.70 -1.35
C ILE A 218 -4.03 -5.19 -0.56
N SER A 219 -4.95 -4.28 -0.28
CA SER A 219 -6.18 -4.56 0.43
C SER A 219 -7.35 -4.52 -0.55
N SER A 220 -8.27 -5.48 -0.46
CA SER A 220 -9.51 -5.42 -1.24
C SER A 220 -10.38 -4.24 -0.77
N PRO A 221 -11.16 -3.61 -1.67
CA PRO A 221 -12.04 -2.51 -1.25
C PRO A 221 -13.04 -3.01 -0.19
N THR A 222 -13.33 -2.16 0.79
CA THR A 222 -14.44 -2.42 1.72
C THR A 222 -15.75 -2.53 0.92
N PRO A 223 -16.72 -3.35 1.33
CA PRO A 223 -18.05 -3.29 0.76
C PRO A 223 -18.74 -1.95 1.06
N ASP A 224 -19.68 -1.58 0.19
CA ASP A 224 -20.81 -0.72 0.56
C ASP A 224 -21.67 -1.39 1.64
N ASN A 225 -22.79 -0.77 2.01
CA ASN A 225 -23.74 -1.38 2.94
C ASN A 225 -24.30 -2.71 2.37
N THR A 226 -23.71 -3.83 2.79
CA THR A 226 -24.11 -5.17 2.34
C THR A 226 -25.53 -5.54 2.76
N CYS A 227 -26.10 -4.83 3.72
CA CYS A 227 -27.41 -5.08 4.30
C CYS A 227 -28.50 -4.14 3.79
N GLU A 228 -28.21 -3.26 2.81
CA GLU A 228 -29.10 -2.21 2.30
C GLU A 228 -30.50 -2.72 1.88
N THR A 229 -30.59 -3.97 1.43
CA THR A 229 -31.86 -4.60 1.02
C THR A 229 -32.65 -5.25 2.18
N GLY A 230 -32.20 -5.06 3.43
CA GLY A 230 -32.74 -5.68 4.63
C GLY A 230 -32.15 -7.05 4.96
N THR A 231 -31.34 -7.63 4.07
CA THR A 231 -30.55 -8.85 4.31
C THR A 231 -29.11 -8.59 3.89
N CYS A 232 -28.15 -8.98 4.73
CA CYS A 232 -26.73 -8.81 4.43
C CYS A 232 -26.28 -9.83 3.37
N SER A 233 -25.86 -9.34 2.21
CA SER A 233 -25.33 -10.14 1.10
C SER A 233 -24.13 -9.43 0.50
N TYR A 234 -23.08 -10.20 0.20
CA TYR A 234 -21.85 -9.66 -0.37
C TYR A 234 -21.34 -10.54 -1.50
N THR A 235 -20.88 -9.87 -2.55
CA THR A 235 -20.12 -10.48 -3.63
C THR A 235 -18.95 -9.55 -3.89
N SER A 236 -17.74 -10.07 -3.79
CA SER A 236 -16.53 -9.27 -4.00
C SER A 236 -16.55 -8.61 -5.37
N PRO A 237 -16.25 -7.30 -5.46
CA PRO A 237 -16.14 -6.64 -6.75
C PRO A 237 -14.93 -7.19 -7.52
N ARG A 238 -14.92 -6.99 -8.84
CA ARG A 238 -13.79 -7.40 -9.70
C ARG A 238 -12.43 -6.89 -9.20
N PHE A 239 -12.41 -5.75 -8.52
CA PHE A 239 -11.21 -5.12 -7.97
C PHE A 239 -10.53 -5.95 -6.88
N THR A 240 -11.28 -6.80 -6.17
CA THR A 240 -10.71 -7.76 -5.21
C THR A 240 -9.76 -8.73 -5.92
N GLY A 241 -10.24 -9.43 -6.95
CA GLY A 241 -9.40 -10.34 -7.74
C GLY A 241 -8.29 -9.60 -8.51
N TYR A 242 -8.52 -8.36 -8.92
CA TYR A 242 -7.46 -7.54 -9.51
C TYR A 242 -6.35 -7.18 -8.51
N GLY A 243 -6.67 -7.01 -7.23
CA GLY A 243 -5.67 -6.81 -6.19
C GLY A 243 -4.75 -8.03 -6.01
N GLU A 244 -5.30 -9.24 -6.13
CA GLU A 244 -4.50 -10.48 -6.09
C GLU A 244 -3.52 -10.55 -7.28
N ILE A 245 -3.96 -10.16 -8.48
CA ILE A 245 -3.10 -10.08 -9.67
C ILE A 245 -1.93 -9.10 -9.45
N VAL A 246 -2.16 -7.97 -8.78
CA VAL A 246 -1.09 -7.01 -8.44
C VAL A 246 -0.03 -7.67 -7.55
N VAL A 247 -0.46 -8.43 -6.55
CA VAL A 247 0.45 -9.16 -5.65
C VAL A 247 1.22 -10.24 -6.42
N GLU A 248 0.58 -10.97 -7.33
CA GLU A 248 1.23 -11.95 -8.20
C GLU A 248 2.31 -11.31 -9.08
N ASN A 249 2.00 -10.17 -9.72
CA ASN A 249 2.93 -9.45 -10.60
C ASN A 249 4.19 -8.98 -9.85
N VAL A 250 4.04 -8.52 -8.59
CA VAL A 250 5.13 -7.93 -7.81
C VAL A 250 5.95 -8.97 -7.06
N GLY A 251 5.32 -10.05 -6.59
CA GLY A 251 5.97 -11.12 -5.85
C GLY A 251 6.15 -10.84 -4.37
N SER A 252 7.25 -11.34 -3.78
CA SER A 252 7.37 -11.56 -2.32
C SER A 252 7.39 -10.32 -1.43
N MET A 253 7.51 -9.12 -2.02
CA MET A 253 7.43 -7.85 -1.27
C MET A 253 6.01 -7.30 -1.20
N ALA A 254 5.05 -7.92 -1.90
CA ALA A 254 3.63 -7.62 -1.82
C ALA A 254 2.86 -8.74 -1.09
N SER A 255 1.78 -8.37 -0.43
CA SER A 255 0.86 -9.30 0.22
C SER A 255 -0.58 -8.83 0.04
N PHE A 256 -1.54 -9.74 0.18
CA PHE A 256 -2.97 -9.44 0.02
C PHE A 256 -3.72 -9.57 1.34
N ILE A 257 -4.67 -8.67 1.60
CA ILE A 257 -5.66 -8.78 2.66
C ILE A 257 -7.05 -8.60 2.04
N ASP A 258 -7.92 -9.60 2.17
CA ASP A 258 -9.31 -9.49 1.69
C ASP A 258 -10.21 -8.76 2.70
N HIS A 259 -9.90 -7.49 2.93
CA HIS A 259 -10.59 -6.62 3.89
C HIS A 259 -12.11 -6.58 3.63
N GLY A 260 -12.52 -6.57 2.36
CA GLY A 260 -13.92 -6.59 1.96
C GLY A 260 -14.69 -7.82 2.48
N THR A 261 -14.14 -9.03 2.30
CA THR A 261 -14.79 -10.26 2.81
C THR A 261 -14.81 -10.31 4.33
N TYR A 262 -13.70 -9.92 4.99
CA TYR A 262 -13.66 -9.84 6.45
C TYR A 262 -14.75 -8.88 6.99
N LEU A 263 -14.93 -7.71 6.37
CA LEU A 263 -15.95 -6.75 6.77
C LEU A 263 -17.37 -7.25 6.50
N ALA A 264 -17.61 -7.83 5.32
CA ALA A 264 -18.90 -8.38 4.97
C ALA A 264 -19.36 -9.48 5.94
N ASN A 265 -18.44 -10.37 6.35
CA ASN A 265 -18.71 -11.40 7.35
C ASN A 265 -19.09 -10.78 8.71
N GLN A 266 -18.40 -9.71 9.11
CA GLN A 266 -18.73 -9.01 10.35
C GLN A 266 -20.09 -8.30 10.27
N TYR A 267 -20.43 -7.70 9.14
CA TYR A 267 -21.75 -7.11 8.91
C TYR A 267 -22.87 -8.14 8.94
N ALA A 268 -22.66 -9.34 8.37
CA ALA A 268 -23.62 -10.43 8.46
C ALA A 268 -23.92 -10.86 9.90
N ILE A 269 -22.92 -10.81 10.80
CA ILE A 269 -23.09 -11.08 12.24
C ILE A 269 -23.88 -9.96 12.94
N LEU A 270 -23.59 -8.70 12.62
CA LEU A 270 -24.23 -7.54 13.25
C LEU A 270 -25.67 -7.33 12.79
N GLY A 271 -26.00 -7.75 11.57
CA GLY A 271 -27.32 -7.65 10.96
C GLY A 271 -27.70 -6.24 10.49
N ALA A 272 -28.69 -6.18 9.60
CA ALA A 272 -29.09 -4.96 8.89
C ALA A 272 -29.39 -3.78 9.83
N ALA A 273 -30.13 -4.02 10.91
CA ALA A 273 -30.51 -2.96 11.86
C ALA A 273 -29.30 -2.22 12.45
N THR A 274 -28.17 -2.92 12.67
CA THR A 274 -26.93 -2.29 13.15
C THR A 274 -26.18 -1.65 11.98
N VAL A 275 -26.00 -2.40 10.90
CA VAL A 275 -25.18 -1.96 9.75
C VAL A 275 -25.78 -0.72 9.08
N ASP A 276 -27.09 -0.59 8.98
CA ASP A 276 -27.71 0.62 8.41
C ASP A 276 -27.38 1.88 9.22
N THR A 277 -27.18 1.78 10.54
CA THR A 277 -26.76 2.93 11.37
C THR A 277 -25.32 3.37 11.12
N TYR A 278 -24.52 2.51 10.48
CA TYR A 278 -23.14 2.82 10.13
C TYR A 278 -23.01 3.74 8.93
N TYR A 279 -24.09 3.94 8.18
CA TYR A 279 -24.12 4.65 6.90
C TYR A 279 -25.05 5.87 7.01
N PRO A 280 -24.60 6.97 7.64
CA PRO A 280 -25.48 8.07 8.04
C PRO A 280 -26.00 8.92 6.87
N ASN A 281 -25.31 8.88 5.72
CA ASN A 281 -25.60 9.77 4.59
C ASN A 281 -25.90 9.00 3.29
N ASP A 282 -25.17 7.91 3.05
CA ASP A 282 -25.22 7.08 1.85
C ASP A 282 -24.68 5.68 2.18
N HIS A 283 -24.76 4.76 1.23
CA HIS A 283 -24.36 3.36 1.43
C HIS A 283 -22.85 3.08 1.38
N THR A 284 -21.98 4.07 1.23
CA THR A 284 -20.52 3.86 1.07
C THR A 284 -19.74 4.44 2.24
N HIS A 285 -20.12 5.64 2.70
CA HIS A 285 -19.33 6.38 3.68
C HIS A 285 -19.75 6.08 5.12
N THR A 286 -18.83 5.47 5.85
CA THR A 286 -19.04 5.01 7.22
C THR A 286 -19.02 6.15 8.24
N SER A 287 -19.86 6.03 9.27
CA SER A 287 -19.79 6.84 10.48
C SER A 287 -18.46 6.62 11.22
N PRO A 288 -18.05 7.53 12.12
CA PRO A 288 -16.86 7.35 12.97
C PRO A 288 -16.80 6.01 13.71
N ILE A 289 -17.92 5.53 14.27
CA ILE A 289 -17.98 4.26 15.01
C ILE A 289 -17.75 3.08 14.06
N ALA A 290 -18.35 3.14 12.87
CA ALA A 290 -18.20 2.11 11.87
C ALA A 290 -16.78 2.08 11.28
N ALA A 291 -16.18 3.24 11.02
CA ALA A 291 -14.80 3.33 10.55
C ALA A 291 -13.77 2.73 11.52
N ASP A 292 -14.01 2.83 12.84
CA ASP A 292 -13.22 2.12 13.86
C ASP A 292 -13.38 0.60 13.76
N LEU A 293 -14.63 0.11 13.61
CA LEU A 293 -14.90 -1.30 13.35
C LEU A 293 -14.18 -1.80 12.08
N VAL A 294 -14.27 -1.05 10.98
CA VAL A 294 -13.61 -1.39 9.71
C VAL A 294 -12.09 -1.52 9.92
N ALA A 295 -11.45 -0.57 10.60
CA ALA A 295 -10.02 -0.66 10.92
C ALA A 295 -9.68 -1.89 11.78
N GLY A 296 -10.51 -2.21 12.77
CA GLY A 296 -10.36 -3.42 13.57
C GLY A 296 -10.46 -4.69 12.74
N VAL A 297 -11.37 -4.73 11.76
CA VAL A 297 -11.56 -5.88 10.89
C VAL A 297 -10.38 -6.04 9.90
N PHE A 298 -9.80 -4.96 9.38
CA PHE A 298 -8.52 -5.03 8.64
C PHE A 298 -7.41 -5.67 9.50
N VAL A 299 -7.28 -5.22 10.75
CA VAL A 299 -6.31 -5.76 11.73
C VAL A 299 -6.56 -7.25 11.98
N LYS A 300 -7.83 -7.69 12.01
CA LYS A 300 -8.16 -9.12 12.09
C LYS A 300 -7.59 -9.89 10.91
N GLY A 301 -7.77 -9.38 9.69
CA GLY A 301 -7.21 -9.98 8.47
C GLY A 301 -5.69 -10.14 8.56
N VAL A 302 -4.98 -9.11 9.01
CA VAL A 302 -3.52 -9.17 9.20
C VAL A 302 -3.13 -10.19 10.27
N LEU A 303 -3.83 -10.23 11.40
CA LEU A 303 -3.57 -11.19 12.47
C LEU A 303 -3.80 -12.64 12.04
N CYS A 304 -4.81 -12.87 11.19
CA CYS A 304 -5.10 -14.18 10.61
C CYS A 304 -4.07 -14.61 9.56
N ALA A 305 -3.53 -13.67 8.77
CA ALA A 305 -2.43 -13.95 7.84
C ALA A 305 -1.12 -14.32 8.57
N GLY A 306 -0.99 -13.94 9.85
CA GLY A 306 0.15 -14.29 10.68
C GLY A 306 1.43 -13.58 10.26
N SER A 307 2.57 -14.13 10.67
CA SER A 307 3.91 -13.54 10.42
C SER A 307 4.32 -13.45 8.95
N SER A 308 3.50 -13.95 8.03
CA SER A 308 3.69 -13.74 6.59
C SER A 308 3.36 -12.32 6.15
N ASN A 309 2.49 -11.62 6.89
CA ASN A 309 2.14 -10.24 6.61
C ASN A 309 3.12 -9.27 7.31
N PRO A 310 3.67 -8.26 6.60
CA PRO A 310 4.69 -7.36 7.14
C PRO A 310 4.20 -6.51 8.33
N LEU A 311 2.88 -6.34 8.49
CA LEU A 311 2.31 -5.56 9.57
C LEU A 311 2.09 -6.36 10.86
N TYR A 312 2.13 -7.70 10.80
CA TYR A 312 1.74 -8.60 11.89
C TYR A 312 2.47 -8.32 13.21
N SER A 313 3.79 -8.17 13.19
CA SER A 313 4.61 -7.96 14.39
C SER A 313 4.41 -6.60 15.05
N TYR A 314 3.68 -5.69 14.39
CA TYR A 314 3.44 -4.33 14.87
C TYR A 314 2.04 -4.13 15.43
N ILE A 315 1.19 -5.16 15.43
CA ILE A 315 -0.16 -5.08 15.98
C ILE A 315 -0.10 -5.24 17.51
N LYS A 316 -0.79 -4.35 18.24
CA LYS A 316 -0.85 -4.35 19.71
C LYS A 316 -1.66 -5.50 20.31
N ASN A 317 -2.64 -5.97 19.55
CA ASN A 317 -3.68 -6.90 19.99
C ASN A 317 -3.45 -8.32 19.45
N SER A 318 -3.86 -9.35 20.20
CA SER A 318 -3.88 -10.73 19.70
C SER A 318 -5.11 -10.99 18.83
N THR A 319 -5.05 -12.03 17.99
CA THR A 319 -6.15 -12.44 17.09
C THR A 319 -7.49 -12.59 17.83
N ASP A 320 -7.49 -13.16 19.04
CA ASP A 320 -8.71 -13.41 19.82
C ASP A 320 -9.32 -12.13 20.42
N SER A 321 -8.54 -11.06 20.53
CA SER A 321 -8.99 -9.77 21.07
C SER A 321 -9.60 -8.84 20.02
N VAL A 322 -9.48 -9.19 18.74
CA VAL A 322 -10.00 -8.42 17.62
C VAL A 322 -11.22 -9.12 17.02
N VAL A 323 -12.29 -8.35 16.84
CA VAL A 323 -13.56 -8.79 16.27
C VAL A 323 -13.40 -9.46 14.89
N GLY A 324 -14.27 -10.42 14.60
CA GLY A 324 -14.27 -11.19 13.37
C GLY A 324 -13.61 -12.57 13.51
N THR A 325 -13.67 -13.37 12.46
CA THR A 325 -13.13 -14.73 12.37
C THR A 325 -12.18 -14.82 11.18
N CYS A 326 -11.13 -15.61 11.28
CA CYS A 326 -10.25 -15.89 10.15
C CYS A 326 -11.01 -16.64 9.05
N ILE A 327 -10.74 -16.28 7.79
CA ILE A 327 -11.27 -16.93 6.58
C ILE A 327 -10.21 -17.78 5.89
#